data_AF-A0A1G9N7X5-F1
#
_entry.id   AF-A0A1G9N7X5-F1
#
_cell.length_a   1.000
_cell.length_b   1.000
_cell.length_c   1.000
_cell.angle_alpha   90.00
_cell.angle_beta   90.00
_cell.angle_gamma   90.00
#
_symmetry.space_group_name_H-M   'P 1'
#
loop_
_entity.id
_entity.type
_entity.pdbx_description
1 polymer ?
#
loop_
_entity_poly.entity_id
_entity_poly.type
_entity_poly.pdbx_seq_one_letter_code
_entity_poly.pdbx_strand_id
1 'polypeptide(L)'
;MSKIIKENDGHMCPVCGKFKFPYEGSFETCEVCGWTDDLVQLINPDEDRCANRESLNEYRAKWKAGWRPKWANEEEQAIDMEVK
;
A
#
# COMPACT_ATOMS: atom_id res chain seq x y z
N MET A 1 19.68 25.78 -10.10
CA MET A 1 19.67 24.40 -10.60
C MET A 1 18.28 23.84 -10.39
N SER A 2 17.42 23.96 -11.39
CA SER A 2 16.09 23.37 -11.34
C SER A 2 16.29 21.85 -11.41
N LYS A 3 16.19 21.18 -10.25
CA LYS A 3 16.12 19.72 -10.23
C LYS A 3 14.86 19.36 -11.00
N ILE A 4 15.04 18.96 -12.26
CA ILE A 4 14.04 18.25 -13.03
C ILE A 4 13.65 17.07 -12.13
N ILE A 5 12.42 17.09 -11.61
CA ILE A 5 11.89 15.96 -10.87
C ILE A 5 11.82 14.84 -11.90
N LYS A 6 12.77 13.89 -11.83
CA LYS A 6 12.75 12.74 -12.71
C LYS A 6 11.49 11.97 -12.37
N GLU A 7 10.57 11.92 -13.30
CA GLU A 7 9.30 11.17 -13.25
C GLU A 7 9.53 9.63 -13.22
N ASN A 8 10.59 9.13 -12.58
CA ASN A 8 11.08 7.76 -12.77
C ASN A 8 11.62 7.04 -11.52
N ASP A 9 11.66 7.67 -10.35
CA ASP A 9 12.15 7.01 -9.12
C ASP A 9 11.01 6.39 -8.31
N GLY A 10 10.11 5.67 -8.99
CA GLY A 10 9.07 4.89 -8.34
C GLY A 10 9.65 3.84 -7.38
N HIS A 11 8.95 3.56 -6.29
CA HIS A 11 9.44 2.69 -5.22
C HIS A 11 8.53 1.48 -5.00
N MET A 12 9.10 0.40 -4.46
CA MET A 12 8.33 -0.81 -4.16
C MET A 12 7.50 -0.61 -2.90
N CYS A 13 6.31 -1.21 -2.88
CA CYS A 13 5.40 -1.17 -1.76
C CYS A 13 6.13 -1.58 -0.47
N PRO A 14 6.14 -0.71 0.56
CA PRO A 14 6.93 -0.93 1.77
C PRO A 14 6.36 -2.05 2.66
N VAL A 15 5.17 -2.56 2.35
CA VAL A 15 4.48 -3.62 3.10
C VAL A 15 4.75 -4.99 2.48
N CYS A 16 4.39 -5.17 1.21
CA CYS A 16 4.45 -6.48 0.56
C CYS A 16 5.60 -6.65 -0.44
N GLY A 17 6.22 -5.56 -0.90
CA GLY A 17 7.32 -5.59 -1.86
C GLY A 17 6.94 -6.07 -3.27
N LYS A 18 5.65 -6.15 -3.63
CA LYS A 18 5.19 -6.69 -4.93
C LYS A 18 4.61 -5.65 -5.90
N PHE A 19 4.13 -4.51 -5.40
CA PHE A 19 3.59 -3.42 -6.21
C PHE A 19 4.60 -2.29 -6.31
N LYS A 20 4.74 -1.64 -7.47
CA LYS A 20 5.62 -0.49 -7.66
C LYS A 20 4.78 0.77 -7.78
N PHE A 21 4.94 1.70 -6.84
CA PHE A 21 4.33 3.03 -6.93
C PHE A 21 5.10 3.91 -7.92
N PRO A 22 4.43 4.84 -8.63
CA PRO A 22 5.06 5.68 -9.64
C PRO A 22 6.08 6.66 -9.05
N TYR A 23 5.85 7.12 -7.82
CA TYR A 23 6.74 7.99 -7.02
C TYR A 23 6.34 7.90 -5.53
N GLU A 24 7.13 8.46 -4.62
CA GLU A 24 6.82 8.49 -3.17
C GLU A 24 5.70 9.48 -2.85
N GLY A 25 4.70 9.06 -2.08
CA GLY A 25 3.52 9.86 -1.77
C GLY A 25 2.54 9.97 -2.94
N SER A 26 2.41 8.93 -3.76
CA SER A 26 1.48 8.93 -4.90
C SER A 26 0.00 8.84 -4.49
N PHE A 27 -0.29 8.44 -3.25
CA PHE A 27 -1.64 8.11 -2.78
C PHE A 27 -2.32 6.99 -3.57
N GLU A 28 -1.57 6.23 -4.37
CA GLU A 28 -2.08 5.01 -4.98
C GLU A 28 -2.16 3.90 -3.94
N THR A 29 -3.18 3.04 -4.08
CA THR A 29 -3.32 1.86 -3.24
C THR A 29 -2.65 0.67 -3.89
N CYS A 30 -1.80 -0.03 -3.14
CA CYS A 30 -1.20 -1.28 -3.55
C CYS A 30 -2.28 -2.35 -3.76
N GLU A 31 -2.49 -2.78 -5.00
CA GLU A 31 -3.51 -3.78 -5.35
C GLU A 31 -3.29 -5.15 -4.68
N VAL A 32 -2.05 -5.43 -4.26
CA VAL A 32 -1.67 -6.70 -3.63
C VAL A 32 -2.03 -6.73 -2.14
N CYS A 33 -1.70 -5.67 -1.40
CA CYS A 33 -1.80 -5.69 0.07
C CYS A 33 -2.74 -4.64 0.65
N GLY A 34 -3.19 -3.67 -0.15
CA GLY A 34 -4.12 -2.62 0.25
C GLY A 34 -3.49 -1.42 0.96
N TRP A 35 -2.16 -1.34 1.04
CA TRP A 35 -1.47 -0.16 1.56
C TRP A 35 -1.58 1.02 0.59
N THR A 36 -2.04 2.18 1.05
CA THR A 36 -2.04 3.42 0.27
C THR A 36 -0.73 4.17 0.47
N ASP A 37 -0.10 4.57 -0.62
CA ASP A 37 1.19 5.25 -0.56
C ASP A 37 1.08 6.65 0.05
N ASP A 38 1.82 6.90 1.13
CA ASP A 38 1.77 8.14 1.88
C ASP A 38 3.18 8.54 2.32
N LEU A 39 3.62 9.72 1.88
CA LEU A 39 4.98 10.20 2.13
C LEU A 39 5.27 10.40 3.63
N VAL A 40 4.27 10.83 4.40
CA VAL A 40 4.43 11.04 5.85
C VAL A 40 4.63 9.70 6.54
N GLN A 41 3.84 8.68 6.20
CA GLN A 41 3.98 7.35 6.78
C GLN A 41 5.20 6.58 6.25
N LEU A 42 5.74 6.94 5.08
CA LEU A 42 7.04 6.46 4.62
C LEU A 42 8.20 7.05 5.45
N ILE A 43 8.17 8.34 5.75
CA ILE A 43 9.20 9.05 6.51
C ILE A 43 9.11 8.74 8.01
N ASN A 44 7.88 8.66 8.55
CA ASN A 44 7.59 8.32 9.94
C ASN A 44 6.71 7.06 10.01
N PRO A 45 7.31 5.85 10.02
CA PRO A 45 6.58 4.59 9.95
C PRO A 45 5.64 4.27 11.12
N ASP A 46 5.70 5.04 12.20
CA ASP A 46 4.83 4.92 13.37
C ASP A 46 3.71 5.97 13.40
N GLU A 47 3.60 6.84 12.38
CA GLU A 47 2.48 7.78 12.24
C GLU A 47 1.19 7.03 11.86
N ASP A 48 0.13 7.19 12.66
CA ASP A 48 -1.08 6.35 12.62
C ASP A 48 -2.34 7.08 12.12
N ARG A 49 -2.21 8.30 11.58
CA ARG A 49 -3.36 9.14 11.17
C ARG A 49 -3.15 9.93 9.87
N CYS A 50 -2.65 9.28 8.83
CA CYS A 50 -2.54 9.87 7.50
C CYS A 50 -3.47 9.17 6.50
N ALA A 51 -3.02 8.88 5.26
CA ALA A 51 -3.84 8.18 4.29
C ALA A 51 -4.29 6.79 4.76
N ASN A 52 -3.48 6.13 5.60
CA ASN A 52 -3.83 4.86 6.23
C ASN A 52 -4.22 5.08 7.69
N ARG A 53 -5.21 4.29 8.15
CA ARG A 53 -5.70 4.31 9.53
C ARG A 53 -4.72 3.66 10.51
N GLU A 54 -3.94 2.70 10.04
CA GLU A 54 -2.84 2.10 10.78
C GLU A 54 -1.52 2.74 10.32
N SER A 55 -0.54 2.76 11.21
CA SER A 55 0.84 3.12 10.85
C SER A 55 1.45 2.08 9.89
N LEU A 56 2.54 2.45 9.21
CA LEU A 56 3.24 1.54 8.31
C LEU A 56 3.76 0.31 9.06
N ASN A 57 4.25 0.47 10.28
CA ASN A 57 4.74 -0.64 11.09
C ASN A 57 3.62 -1.56 11.57
N GLU A 58 2.47 -1.03 11.99
CA GLU A 58 1.31 -1.83 12.36
C GLU A 58 0.76 -2.62 11.17
N TYR A 59 0.67 -1.97 9.99
CA TYR A 59 0.18 -2.63 8.78
C TYR A 59 1.13 -3.72 8.30
N ARG A 60 2.46 -3.50 8.36
CA ARG A 60 3.48 -4.53 8.12
C ARG A 60 3.31 -5.72 9.07
N ALA A 61 3.09 -5.47 10.36
CA ALA A 61 2.90 -6.53 11.34
C ALA A 61 1.64 -7.35 11.05
N LYS A 62 0.52 -6.67 10.74
CA LYS A 62 -0.75 -7.28 10.34
C LYS A 62 -0.62 -8.13 9.06
N TRP A 63 0.08 -7.61 8.04
CA TRP A 63 0.38 -8.35 6.81
C TRP A 63 1.24 -9.60 7.08
N LYS A 64 2.28 -9.48 7.92
CA LYS A 64 3.15 -10.58 8.33
C LYS A 64 2.39 -11.64 9.14
N ALA A 65 1.39 -11.24 9.92
CA ALA A 65 0.51 -12.13 10.68
C ALA A 65 -0.51 -12.88 9.80
N GLY A 66 -0.57 -12.60 8.49
CA GLY A 66 -1.41 -13.33 7.54
C GLY A 66 -2.70 -12.62 7.14
N TRP A 67 -2.97 -11.42 7.66
CA TRP A 67 -4.11 -10.63 7.19
C TRP A 67 -3.96 -10.26 5.71
N ARG A 68 -5.06 -10.31 4.96
CA ARG A 68 -5.16 -9.90 3.56
C ARG A 68 -6.40 -9.02 3.38
N PRO A 69 -6.39 -8.04 2.45
CA PRO A 69 -7.60 -7.31 2.13
C PRO A 69 -8.61 -8.26 1.46
N LYS A 70 -9.90 -7.95 1.60
CA LYS A 70 -11.00 -8.80 1.10
C LYS A 70 -10.90 -9.06 -0.39
N TRP A 71 -10.59 -8.03 -1.19
CA TRP A 71 -10.42 -8.22 -2.63
C TRP A 71 -9.18 -9.04 -3.02
N ALA A 72 -8.31 -9.43 -2.09
CA ALA A 72 -7.16 -10.30 -2.36
C ALA A 72 -7.37 -11.75 -1.93
N ASN A 73 -8.54 -12.12 -1.38
CA ASN A 73 -8.87 -13.52 -1.16
C ASN A 73 -9.57 -14.08 -2.42
N GLU A 74 -9.13 -15.26 -2.86
CA GLU A 74 -9.71 -15.91 -4.04
C GLU A 74 -11.09 -16.50 -3.69
N GLU A 75 -11.33 -16.86 -2.43
CA GLU A 75 -12.59 -17.43 -1.94
C GLU A 75 -13.74 -16.41 -1.85
N GLU A 76 -13.55 -15.15 -1.40
CA GLU A 76 -14.64 -14.15 -1.46
C GLU A 76 -14.78 -13.52 -2.86
N GLN A 77 -13.72 -13.48 -3.68
CA GLN A 77 -13.84 -13.11 -5.10
C GLN A 77 -14.79 -14.04 -5.86
N ALA A 78 -14.74 -15.35 -5.58
CA ALA A 78 -15.65 -16.32 -6.19
C ALA A 78 -17.12 -16.09 -5.80
N ILE A 79 -17.39 -15.65 -4.56
CA ILE A 79 -18.74 -15.35 -4.08
C ILE A 79 -19.30 -14.09 -4.76
N ASP A 80 -18.50 -13.03 -4.96
CA ASP A 80 -18.97 -11.80 -5.64
C ASP A 80 -19.23 -11.99 -7.15
N MET A 81 -18.62 -13.01 -7.76
CA MET A 81 -18.89 -13.39 -9.16
C MET A 81 -20.17 -14.22 -9.34
N GLU A 82 -20.63 -14.94 -8.31
CA GLU A 82 -21.87 -15.73 -8.38
C GLU A 82 -23.15 -14.92 -8.11
N VAL A 83 -23.03 -13.71 -7.54
CA VAL A 83 -24.18 -12.84 -7.19
C VAL A 83 -24.44 -11.73 -8.23
N LYS A 84 -23.79 -11.79 -9.41
CA LYS A 84 -24.06 -10.92 -10.57
C LYS A 84 -24.88 -11.64 -11.62
#